data_AF-A0A9P5J5E2-F1
#
_entry.id   AF-A0A9P5J5E2-F1
#
_cell.length_a   1.000
_cell.length_b   1.000
_cell.length_c   1.000
_cell.angle_alpha   90.00
_cell.angle_beta   90.00
_cell.angle_gamma   90.00
#
_symmetry.space_group_name_H-M   'P 1'
#
loop_
_entity.id
_entity.type
_entity.pdbx_description
1 polymer ?
#
loop_
_entity_poly.entity_id
_entity_poly.type
_entity_poly.pdbx_seq_one_letter_code
_entity_poly.pdbx_strand_id
1 'polypeptide(L)'
;MAPTTLDKAGVKLVRPAHGLMRLSFTPVEDSVAFASIKASLDHAGPGEKVVLNSADFYGFNPPTANLEMLSRFFTESPEYREKAFLVVKGAFGSNRQPALDPDSIRKSVTNIRSILGSNKTMDVFETARLDDKHSVEEVVASMKALQEEGLVDYIGLSEVGADTLRKACEVAPIVTLEIEVSPWSYDKNVQDAIAAAGELGVTVLAYAPIGRGFLTGNITPENLDAKSLMRMYPRFKDEAMIENKKIVDKISEIAGKKGITNAQLCIAWVASLGEHVIPLPGSSNVDRTMENFASDKITFTPEEKKEIDDAVASFQVVGERYPETQMAFVMK
;
A
#
# COMPACT_ATOMS: atom_id res chain seq x y z
N MET A 1 -2.44 18.54 4.81
CA MET A 1 -0.98 18.34 4.68
C MET A 1 -0.59 18.78 3.28
N ALA A 2 0.60 19.33 3.06
CA ALA A 2 1.04 19.66 1.70
C ALA A 2 1.25 18.37 0.88
N PRO A 3 1.11 18.41 -0.47
CA PRO A 3 1.50 17.29 -1.33
C PRO A 3 2.94 16.88 -1.07
N THR A 4 3.20 15.57 -1.05
CA THR A 4 4.56 15.05 -0.92
C THR A 4 5.19 15.04 -2.30
N THR A 5 6.40 15.58 -2.44
CA THR A 5 7.18 15.36 -3.65
C THR A 5 7.83 13.99 -3.55
N LEU A 6 7.57 13.11 -4.53
CA LEU A 6 8.41 11.95 -4.78
C LEU A 6 9.75 12.49 -5.27
N ASP A 7 10.63 12.80 -4.33
CA ASP A 7 11.89 13.54 -4.50
C ASP A 7 12.77 13.05 -5.66
N LYS A 8 12.80 11.74 -5.89
CA LYS A 8 13.56 11.12 -7.00
C LYS A 8 12.85 11.16 -8.36
N ALA A 9 11.53 11.34 -8.39
CA ALA A 9 10.74 11.41 -9.62
C ALA A 9 10.28 12.84 -9.98
N GLY A 10 10.38 13.79 -9.05
CA GLY A 10 9.88 15.15 -9.22
C GLY A 10 8.35 15.26 -9.34
N VAL A 11 7.63 14.21 -8.92
CA VAL A 11 6.16 14.14 -9.02
C VAL A 11 5.53 14.62 -7.71
N LYS A 12 4.56 15.53 -7.79
CA LYS A 12 3.75 15.95 -6.64
C LYS A 12 2.64 14.94 -6.40
N LEU A 13 2.68 14.25 -5.27
CA LEU A 13 1.72 13.22 -4.91
C LEU A 13 0.73 13.73 -3.85
N VAL A 14 -0.54 13.49 -4.11
CA VAL A 14 -1.63 13.65 -3.14
C VAL A 14 -1.50 12.58 -2.05
N ARG A 15 -1.88 12.95 -0.82
CA ARG A 15 -1.94 12.06 0.34
C ARG A 15 -3.35 12.06 0.90
N PRO A 16 -3.97 10.90 1.17
CA PRO A 16 -3.46 9.53 0.97
C PRO A 16 -3.45 9.07 -0.51
N ALA A 17 -2.90 7.88 -0.74
CA ALA A 17 -2.98 7.12 -1.98
C ALA A 17 -4.24 6.23 -2.04
N HIS A 18 -4.47 5.52 -3.16
CA HIS A 18 -5.56 4.56 -3.31
C HIS A 18 -5.08 3.14 -3.66
N GLY A 19 -5.27 2.20 -2.73
CA GLY A 19 -5.00 0.78 -2.92
C GLY A 19 -6.16 0.06 -3.60
N LEU A 20 -5.91 -0.60 -4.74
CA LEU A 20 -6.97 -1.14 -5.59
C LEU A 20 -7.25 -2.63 -5.40
N MET A 21 -6.46 -3.33 -4.57
CA MET A 21 -6.55 -4.79 -4.36
C MET A 21 -7.99 -5.27 -4.12
N ARG A 22 -8.75 -4.57 -3.25
CA ARG A 22 -10.10 -5.00 -2.87
C ARG A 22 -11.13 -4.88 -3.99
N LEU A 23 -10.88 -4.06 -5.02
CA LEU A 23 -11.79 -3.91 -6.16
C LEU A 23 -11.88 -5.18 -7.03
N SER A 24 -10.89 -6.08 -6.92
CA SER A 24 -10.86 -7.35 -7.66
C SER A 24 -10.67 -8.59 -6.77
N PHE A 25 -10.19 -8.46 -5.53
CA PHE A 25 -10.22 -9.55 -4.54
C PHE A 25 -11.61 -9.75 -3.93
N THR A 26 -12.41 -8.69 -3.88
CA THR A 26 -13.85 -8.78 -3.64
C THR A 26 -14.50 -8.09 -4.84
N PRO A 27 -14.62 -8.80 -5.98
CA PRO A 27 -15.01 -8.21 -7.24
C PRO A 27 -16.28 -7.37 -7.11
N VAL A 28 -16.23 -6.18 -7.68
CA VAL A 28 -17.39 -5.29 -7.85
C VAL A 28 -17.57 -5.00 -9.33
N GLU A 29 -18.76 -4.56 -9.71
CA GLU A 29 -19.01 -4.07 -11.06
C GLU A 29 -18.08 -2.89 -11.40
N ASP A 30 -17.69 -2.78 -12.67
CA ASP A 30 -16.80 -1.72 -13.16
C ASP A 30 -17.32 -0.32 -12.76
N SER A 31 -18.63 -0.08 -12.83
CA SER A 31 -19.22 1.21 -12.44
C SER A 31 -18.94 1.59 -10.99
N VAL A 32 -18.90 0.61 -10.08
CA VAL A 32 -18.58 0.82 -8.66
C VAL A 32 -17.08 1.06 -8.48
N ALA A 33 -16.24 0.23 -9.11
CA ALA A 33 -14.79 0.40 -9.08
C ALA A 33 -14.38 1.78 -9.63
N PHE A 34 -14.92 2.15 -10.79
CA PHE A 34 -14.59 3.39 -11.49
C PHE A 34 -15.06 4.60 -10.68
N ALA A 35 -16.24 4.54 -10.06
CA ALA A 35 -16.70 5.63 -9.19
C ALA A 35 -15.75 5.85 -8.00
N SER A 36 -15.26 4.77 -7.38
CA SER A 36 -14.28 4.88 -6.28
C SER A 36 -12.93 5.42 -6.76
N ILE A 37 -12.45 4.99 -7.94
CA ILE A 37 -11.21 5.50 -8.53
C ILE A 37 -11.37 7.00 -8.85
N LYS A 38 -12.45 7.42 -9.51
CA LYS A 38 -12.73 8.84 -9.82
C LYS A 38 -12.75 9.68 -8.55
N ALA A 39 -13.45 9.22 -7.50
CA ALA A 39 -13.50 9.90 -6.20
C ALA A 39 -12.11 10.14 -5.60
N SER A 40 -11.17 9.20 -5.77
CA SER A 40 -9.79 9.42 -5.34
C SER A 40 -9.05 10.40 -6.24
N LEU A 41 -9.10 10.21 -7.56
CA LEU A 41 -8.35 11.00 -8.53
C LEU A 41 -8.82 12.47 -8.59
N ASP A 42 -10.08 12.76 -8.24
CA ASP A 42 -10.61 14.12 -8.20
C ASP A 42 -9.98 14.99 -7.10
N HIS A 43 -9.20 14.41 -6.18
CA HIS A 43 -8.40 15.16 -5.21
C HIS A 43 -7.10 15.72 -5.78
N ALA A 44 -6.65 15.28 -6.97
CA ALA A 44 -5.47 15.86 -7.61
C ALA A 44 -5.76 17.25 -8.19
N GLY A 45 -5.05 18.25 -7.68
CA GLY A 45 -4.99 19.58 -8.26
C GLY A 45 -4.08 19.67 -9.49
N PRO A 46 -3.91 20.88 -10.07
CA PRO A 46 -3.05 21.09 -11.22
C PRO A 46 -1.59 20.65 -10.97
N GLY A 47 -1.10 19.69 -11.76
CA GLY A 47 0.26 19.16 -11.66
C GLY A 47 0.48 18.17 -10.51
N GLU A 48 -0.57 17.81 -9.78
CA GLU A 48 -0.55 16.76 -8.76
C GLU A 48 -1.06 15.44 -9.34
N LYS A 49 -0.63 14.33 -8.75
CA LYS A 49 -1.10 12.99 -9.08
C LYS A 49 -1.50 12.24 -7.82
N VAL A 50 -2.47 11.34 -7.92
CA VAL A 50 -2.82 10.38 -6.88
C VAL A 50 -2.14 9.05 -7.22
N VAL A 51 -1.51 8.43 -6.22
CA VAL A 51 -0.98 7.08 -6.38
C VAL A 51 -2.14 6.10 -6.47
N LEU A 52 -2.23 5.38 -7.59
CA LEU A 52 -3.06 4.19 -7.73
C LEU A 52 -2.15 2.97 -7.58
N ASN A 53 -2.44 2.09 -6.62
CA ASN A 53 -1.64 0.90 -6.38
C ASN A 53 -2.35 -0.37 -6.87
N SER A 54 -1.68 -1.12 -7.73
CA SER A 54 -2.17 -2.35 -8.35
C SER A 54 -1.12 -3.46 -8.30
N ALA A 55 -1.46 -4.63 -8.84
CA ALA A 55 -0.52 -5.73 -9.06
C ALA A 55 -0.99 -6.65 -10.18
N ASP A 56 -0.06 -7.38 -10.81
CA ASP A 56 -0.37 -8.42 -11.81
C ASP A 56 -0.96 -9.72 -11.22
N PHE A 57 -1.12 -9.77 -9.91
CA PHE A 57 -1.75 -10.83 -9.14
C PHE A 57 -2.95 -10.35 -8.31
N TYR A 58 -3.46 -9.13 -8.55
CA TYR A 58 -4.70 -8.65 -7.93
C TYR A 58 -5.95 -9.23 -8.60
N GLY A 59 -6.16 -10.55 -8.46
CA GLY A 59 -7.35 -11.24 -8.96
C GLY A 59 -7.30 -12.72 -8.63
N PHE A 60 -8.46 -13.38 -8.64
CA PHE A 60 -8.54 -14.84 -8.50
C PHE A 60 -8.55 -15.54 -9.86
N ASN A 61 -9.37 -15.03 -10.79
CA ASN A 61 -9.47 -15.56 -12.14
C ASN A 61 -9.99 -14.47 -13.11
N PRO A 62 -9.15 -13.89 -13.97
CA PRO A 62 -7.70 -14.09 -14.03
C PRO A 62 -6.96 -13.40 -12.85
N PRO A 63 -5.71 -13.78 -12.55
CA PRO A 63 -4.87 -13.06 -11.57
C PRO A 63 -4.69 -11.57 -11.88
N THR A 64 -4.80 -11.21 -13.15
CA THR A 64 -4.61 -9.86 -13.70
C THR A 64 -5.89 -9.01 -13.70
N ALA A 65 -6.98 -9.48 -13.09
CA ALA A 65 -8.28 -8.81 -13.16
C ALA A 65 -8.24 -7.32 -12.78
N ASN A 66 -7.39 -6.91 -11.83
CA ASN A 66 -7.24 -5.51 -11.45
C ASN A 66 -6.62 -4.64 -12.56
N LEU A 67 -5.63 -5.17 -13.29
CA LEU A 67 -4.99 -4.47 -14.40
C LEU A 67 -5.94 -4.37 -15.59
N GLU A 68 -6.73 -5.40 -15.84
CA GLU A 68 -7.77 -5.38 -16.88
C GLU A 68 -8.86 -4.35 -16.55
N MET A 69 -9.29 -4.29 -15.29
CA MET A 69 -10.21 -3.26 -14.78
C MET A 69 -9.61 -1.85 -14.96
N LEU A 70 -8.33 -1.65 -14.64
CA LEU A 70 -7.65 -0.36 -14.86
C LEU A 70 -7.55 0.00 -16.34
N SER A 71 -7.26 -0.96 -17.20
CA SER A 71 -7.21 -0.75 -18.66
C SER A 71 -8.56 -0.25 -19.16
N ARG A 72 -9.66 -0.91 -18.76
CA ARG A 72 -11.04 -0.47 -19.08
C ARG A 72 -11.36 0.91 -18.48
N PHE A 73 -10.97 1.17 -17.23
CA PHE A 73 -11.15 2.47 -16.60
C PHE A 73 -10.53 3.61 -17.42
N PHE A 74 -9.26 3.46 -17.83
CA PHE A 74 -8.57 4.48 -18.61
C PHE A 74 -9.00 4.54 -20.08
N THR A 75 -9.67 3.51 -20.60
CA THR A 75 -10.39 3.59 -21.88
C THR A 75 -11.66 4.44 -21.73
N GLU A 76 -12.45 4.23 -20.68
CA GLU A 76 -13.71 4.95 -20.46
C GLU A 76 -13.48 6.41 -20.00
N SER A 77 -12.43 6.65 -19.22
CA SER A 77 -12.17 7.95 -18.59
C SER A 77 -10.71 8.40 -18.82
N PRO A 78 -10.30 8.62 -20.08
CA PRO A 78 -8.92 8.91 -20.45
C PRO A 78 -8.37 10.21 -19.85
N GLU A 79 -9.23 11.18 -19.50
CA GLU A 79 -8.87 12.43 -18.83
C GLU A 79 -8.22 12.23 -17.46
N TYR A 80 -8.45 11.07 -16.82
CA TYR A 80 -7.88 10.72 -15.53
C TYR A 80 -6.46 10.15 -15.61
N ARG A 81 -5.95 9.85 -16.81
CA ARG A 81 -4.59 9.31 -16.99
C ARG A 81 -3.53 10.24 -16.41
N GLU A 82 -3.69 11.55 -16.63
CA GLU A 82 -2.75 12.56 -16.14
C GLU A 82 -2.82 12.77 -14.63
N LYS A 83 -3.93 12.42 -13.99
CA LYS A 83 -4.09 12.50 -12.53
C LYS A 83 -3.58 11.26 -11.80
N ALA A 84 -3.32 10.16 -12.51
CA ALA A 84 -2.90 8.90 -11.91
C ALA A 84 -1.38 8.72 -11.98
N PHE A 85 -0.78 8.37 -10.84
CA PHE A 85 0.56 7.82 -10.74
C PHE A 85 0.43 6.33 -10.38
N LEU A 86 0.66 5.45 -11.35
CA LEU A 86 0.34 4.03 -11.26
C LEU A 86 1.57 3.24 -10.78
N VAL A 87 1.44 2.66 -9.60
CA VAL A 87 2.43 1.75 -8.99
C VAL A 87 1.90 0.33 -9.11
N VAL A 88 2.65 -0.55 -9.77
CA VAL A 88 2.23 -1.94 -10.02
C VAL A 88 3.25 -2.92 -9.46
N LYS A 89 2.79 -3.81 -8.58
CA LYS A 89 3.59 -4.95 -8.14
C LYS A 89 3.54 -6.11 -9.13
N GLY A 90 4.64 -6.82 -9.22
CA GLY A 90 4.74 -8.04 -9.99
C GLY A 90 5.82 -8.98 -9.48
N ALA A 91 6.38 -9.79 -10.39
CA ALA A 91 7.36 -10.82 -10.06
C ALA A 91 6.86 -11.80 -8.98
N PHE A 92 5.57 -12.16 -9.05
CA PHE A 92 4.92 -13.10 -8.15
C PHE A 92 4.41 -14.31 -8.93
N GLY A 93 5.03 -15.46 -8.71
CA GLY A 93 4.73 -16.70 -9.43
C GLY A 93 3.30 -17.19 -9.20
N SER A 94 2.82 -18.04 -10.10
CA SER A 94 1.47 -18.65 -10.01
C SER A 94 1.26 -19.50 -8.75
N ASN A 95 2.35 -19.98 -8.14
CA ASN A 95 2.37 -20.64 -6.83
C ASN A 95 2.34 -19.68 -5.63
N ARG A 96 2.16 -18.37 -5.89
CA ARG A 96 2.19 -17.29 -4.89
C ARG A 96 3.51 -17.20 -4.13
N GLN A 97 4.62 -17.39 -4.85
CA GLN A 97 5.98 -17.23 -4.35
C GLN A 97 6.71 -16.14 -5.16
N PRO A 98 7.80 -15.54 -4.63
CA PRO A 98 8.64 -14.64 -5.42
C PRO A 98 9.17 -15.32 -6.68
N ALA A 99 9.15 -14.62 -7.81
CA ALA A 99 9.67 -15.06 -9.10
C ALA A 99 10.67 -14.01 -9.62
N LEU A 100 11.89 -14.07 -9.07
CA LEU A 100 12.86 -12.96 -9.07
C LEU A 100 14.04 -13.17 -10.03
N ASP A 101 14.05 -14.24 -10.81
CA ASP A 101 15.01 -14.37 -11.90
C ASP A 101 14.72 -13.31 -13.00
N PRO A 102 15.74 -12.88 -13.78
CA PRO A 102 15.58 -11.80 -14.77
C PRO A 102 14.45 -12.03 -15.79
N ASP A 103 14.26 -13.27 -16.23
CA ASP A 103 13.23 -13.63 -17.20
C ASP A 103 11.82 -13.51 -16.60
N SER A 104 11.65 -13.95 -15.35
CA SER A 104 10.39 -13.80 -14.61
C SER A 104 10.03 -12.33 -14.34
N ILE A 105 11.00 -11.50 -13.94
CA ILE A 105 10.78 -10.06 -13.72
C ILE A 105 10.37 -9.40 -15.04
N ARG A 106 11.12 -9.64 -16.13
CA ARG A 106 10.77 -9.13 -17.46
C ARG A 106 9.40 -9.59 -17.92
N LYS A 107 9.06 -10.87 -17.72
CA LYS A 107 7.75 -11.42 -18.07
C LYS A 107 6.62 -10.68 -17.35
N SER A 108 6.78 -10.39 -16.07
CA SER A 108 5.80 -9.62 -15.29
C SER A 108 5.64 -8.21 -15.86
N VAL A 109 6.75 -7.47 -16.06
CA VAL A 109 6.75 -6.11 -16.63
C VAL A 109 6.09 -6.06 -18.02
N THR A 110 6.47 -6.96 -18.91
CA THR A 110 5.92 -7.03 -20.28
C THR A 110 4.45 -7.41 -20.30
N ASN A 111 4.01 -8.32 -19.41
CA ASN A 111 2.59 -8.67 -19.25
C ASN A 111 1.76 -7.48 -18.77
N ILE A 112 2.23 -6.76 -17.75
CA ILE A 112 1.57 -5.54 -17.26
C ILE A 112 1.39 -4.52 -18.39
N ARG A 113 2.46 -4.25 -19.14
CA ARG A 113 2.42 -3.34 -20.31
C ARG A 113 1.43 -3.82 -21.38
N SER A 114 1.40 -5.12 -21.67
CA SER A 114 0.49 -5.68 -22.67
C SER A 114 -0.97 -5.51 -22.27
N ILE A 115 -1.30 -5.67 -20.99
CA ILE A 115 -2.68 -5.57 -20.48
C ILE A 115 -3.17 -4.11 -20.44
N LEU A 116 -2.32 -3.21 -19.97
CA LEU A 116 -2.65 -1.78 -19.93
C LEU A 116 -2.63 -1.16 -21.35
N GLY A 117 -1.81 -1.69 -22.26
CA GLY A 117 -1.73 -1.25 -23.64
C GLY A 117 -1.44 0.24 -23.77
N SER A 118 -2.10 0.92 -24.70
CA SER A 118 -2.03 2.38 -24.87
C SER A 118 -2.92 3.15 -23.90
N ASN A 119 -3.62 2.47 -22.98
CA ASN A 119 -4.54 3.12 -22.04
C ASN A 119 -3.80 3.79 -20.88
N LYS A 120 -2.75 3.16 -20.35
CA LYS A 120 -1.91 3.72 -19.29
C LYS A 120 -0.55 3.03 -19.26
N THR A 121 0.52 3.79 -19.04
CA THR A 121 1.83 3.23 -18.68
C THR A 121 1.93 3.11 -17.17
N MET A 122 2.47 2.01 -16.64
CA MET A 122 2.84 1.95 -15.23
C MET A 122 4.02 2.89 -14.97
N ASP A 123 3.91 3.74 -13.96
CA ASP A 123 4.97 4.68 -13.61
C ASP A 123 6.05 3.97 -12.78
N VAL A 124 5.64 3.12 -11.83
CA VAL A 124 6.57 2.35 -10.98
C VAL A 124 6.29 0.86 -11.08
N PHE A 125 7.34 0.07 -11.27
CA PHE A 125 7.30 -1.38 -11.07
C PHE A 125 7.92 -1.76 -9.71
N GLU A 126 7.21 -2.56 -8.94
CA GLU A 126 7.66 -3.10 -7.66
C GLU A 126 7.74 -4.63 -7.70
N THR A 127 8.83 -5.22 -7.19
CA THR A 127 8.79 -6.66 -6.87
C THR A 127 7.87 -6.87 -5.67
N ALA A 128 6.93 -7.81 -5.77
CA ALA A 128 5.95 -8.04 -4.72
C ALA A 128 6.57 -8.47 -3.38
N ARG A 129 7.63 -9.27 -3.44
CA ARG A 129 8.32 -9.88 -2.30
C ARG A 129 9.76 -10.19 -2.72
N LEU A 130 10.68 -10.24 -1.76
CA LEU A 130 12.01 -10.84 -1.94
C LEU A 130 12.06 -12.29 -1.42
N ASP A 131 13.06 -13.06 -1.82
CA ASP A 131 13.38 -14.38 -1.27
C ASP A 131 14.84 -14.45 -0.80
N ASP A 132 15.23 -15.58 -0.19
CA ASP A 132 16.61 -15.81 0.25
C ASP A 132 17.53 -16.38 -0.85
N LYS A 133 16.99 -16.59 -2.05
CA LYS A 133 17.73 -17.20 -3.17
C LYS A 133 18.40 -16.17 -4.05
N HIS A 134 17.87 -14.95 -4.08
CA HIS A 134 18.38 -13.85 -4.88
C HIS A 134 18.75 -12.70 -3.96
N SER A 135 19.94 -12.11 -4.17
CA SER A 135 20.30 -10.88 -3.46
C SER A 135 19.45 -9.70 -3.96
N VAL A 136 19.21 -8.70 -3.10
CA VAL A 136 18.45 -7.52 -3.51
C VAL A 136 19.19 -6.76 -4.63
N GLU A 137 20.51 -6.81 -4.62
CA GLU A 137 21.37 -6.18 -5.60
C GLU A 137 21.17 -6.80 -7.00
N GLU A 138 21.09 -8.12 -7.11
CA GLU A 138 20.80 -8.83 -8.37
C GLU A 138 19.40 -8.53 -8.90
N VAL A 139 18.41 -8.50 -8.00
CA VAL A 139 17.02 -8.19 -8.33
C VAL A 139 16.90 -6.75 -8.84
N VAL A 140 17.49 -5.79 -8.12
CA VAL A 140 17.45 -4.37 -8.50
C VAL A 140 18.26 -4.10 -9.77
N ALA A 141 19.39 -4.78 -9.98
CA ALA A 141 20.13 -4.70 -11.24
C ALA A 141 19.27 -5.16 -12.43
N SER A 142 18.49 -6.22 -12.26
CA SER A 142 17.55 -6.70 -13.28
C SER A 142 16.45 -5.69 -13.57
N MET A 143 15.87 -5.08 -12.53
CA MET A 143 14.86 -4.02 -12.68
C MET A 143 15.43 -2.76 -13.36
N LYS A 144 16.66 -2.37 -13.00
CA LYS A 144 17.37 -1.25 -13.61
C LYS A 144 17.59 -1.45 -15.11
N ALA A 145 17.95 -2.66 -15.53
CA ALA A 145 18.07 -2.96 -16.97
C ALA A 145 16.75 -2.74 -17.72
N LEU A 146 15.61 -3.12 -17.13
CA LEU A 146 14.29 -2.86 -17.71
C LEU A 146 13.95 -1.35 -17.76
N GLN A 147 14.42 -0.58 -16.78
CA GLN A 147 14.30 0.89 -16.79
C GLN A 147 15.16 1.51 -17.91
N GLU A 148 16.40 1.06 -18.08
CA GLU A 148 17.32 1.52 -19.15
C GLU A 148 16.80 1.18 -20.56
N GLU A 149 16.04 0.09 -20.69
CA GLU A 149 15.31 -0.27 -21.92
C GLU A 149 14.03 0.54 -22.16
N GLY A 150 13.62 1.38 -21.21
CA GLY A 150 12.37 2.14 -21.27
C GLY A 150 11.13 1.27 -21.09
N LEU A 151 11.24 0.15 -20.36
CA LEU A 151 10.08 -0.68 -20.02
C LEU A 151 9.33 -0.20 -18.78
N VAL A 152 9.98 0.57 -17.92
CA VAL A 152 9.40 1.20 -16.75
C VAL A 152 10.10 2.53 -16.48
N ASP A 153 9.38 3.52 -15.98
CA ASP A 153 9.96 4.84 -15.65
C ASP A 153 10.72 4.81 -14.33
N TYR A 154 10.16 4.13 -13.31
CA TYR A 154 10.76 4.02 -11.98
C TYR A 154 10.64 2.62 -11.37
N ILE A 155 11.44 2.36 -10.35
CA ILE A 155 11.46 1.08 -9.64
C ILE A 155 11.25 1.27 -8.13
N GLY A 156 10.52 0.34 -7.53
CA GLY A 156 10.25 0.31 -6.10
C GLY A 156 10.39 -1.11 -5.54
N LEU A 157 10.30 -1.23 -4.22
CA LEU A 157 10.34 -2.51 -3.52
C LEU A 157 9.15 -2.63 -2.57
N SER A 158 8.77 -3.86 -2.25
CA SER A 158 7.76 -4.14 -1.23
C SER A 158 8.28 -5.11 -0.19
N GLU A 159 7.91 -4.88 1.08
CA GLU A 159 8.22 -5.77 2.19
C GLU A 159 9.72 -6.02 2.41
N VAL A 160 10.52 -4.96 2.29
CA VAL A 160 11.95 -4.98 2.66
C VAL A 160 12.24 -4.11 3.89
N GLY A 161 13.21 -4.55 4.68
CA GLY A 161 13.74 -3.87 5.85
C GLY A 161 14.77 -2.80 5.51
N ALA A 162 15.26 -2.15 6.56
CA ALA A 162 16.14 -0.98 6.48
C ALA A 162 17.47 -1.27 5.77
N ASP A 163 18.12 -2.40 6.09
CA ASP A 163 19.42 -2.76 5.51
C ASP A 163 19.30 -3.15 4.04
N THR A 164 18.28 -3.93 3.70
CA THR A 164 17.96 -4.35 2.34
C THR A 164 17.62 -3.15 1.45
N LEU A 165 16.86 -2.17 1.98
CA LEU A 165 16.59 -0.93 1.26
C LEU A 165 17.86 -0.12 0.97
N ARG A 166 18.81 -0.05 1.91
CA ARG A 166 20.09 0.67 1.69
C ARG A 166 20.88 0.04 0.56
N LYS A 167 21.04 -1.29 0.58
CA LYS A 167 21.72 -2.05 -0.49
C LYS A 167 21.05 -1.85 -1.85
N ALA A 168 19.73 -1.88 -1.90
CA ALA A 168 18.99 -1.62 -3.13
C ALA A 168 19.31 -0.23 -3.72
N CYS A 169 19.33 0.80 -2.88
CA CYS A 169 19.64 2.17 -3.28
C CYS A 169 21.09 2.38 -3.75
N GLU A 170 22.03 1.50 -3.40
CA GLU A 170 23.41 1.53 -3.94
C GLU A 170 23.47 1.11 -5.42
N VAL A 171 22.51 0.30 -5.88
CA VAL A 171 22.48 -0.22 -7.26
C VAL A 171 21.70 0.71 -8.21
N ALA A 172 20.55 1.20 -7.76
CA ALA A 172 19.68 2.06 -8.55
C ALA A 172 18.80 2.96 -7.67
N PRO A 173 18.30 4.11 -8.19
CA PRO A 173 17.36 4.95 -7.47
C PRO A 173 16.02 4.24 -7.23
N ILE A 174 15.82 3.73 -6.02
CA ILE A 174 14.52 3.22 -5.56
C ILE A 174 13.63 4.42 -5.22
N VAL A 175 12.42 4.48 -5.78
CA VAL A 175 11.49 5.61 -5.55
C VAL A 175 10.44 5.29 -4.51
N THR A 176 9.98 4.03 -4.42
CA THR A 176 8.95 3.61 -3.45
C THR A 176 9.38 2.39 -2.63
N LEU A 177 8.94 2.38 -1.38
CA LEU A 177 8.93 1.22 -0.51
C LEU A 177 7.50 0.96 -0.03
N GLU A 178 6.89 -0.16 -0.41
CA GLU A 178 5.57 -0.54 0.09
C GLU A 178 5.64 -1.54 1.24
N ILE A 179 5.21 -1.13 2.44
CA ILE A 179 5.22 -1.94 3.68
C ILE A 179 3.91 -1.74 4.47
N GLU A 180 3.53 -2.73 5.29
CA GLU A 180 2.36 -2.57 6.17
C GLU A 180 2.67 -1.60 7.31
N VAL A 181 1.89 -0.52 7.44
CA VAL A 181 2.05 0.44 8.53
C VAL A 181 0.68 0.81 9.07
N SER A 182 0.46 0.60 10.36
CA SER A 182 -0.74 1.04 11.07
C SER A 182 -0.47 1.03 12.58
N PRO A 183 -1.36 1.57 13.43
CA PRO A 183 -1.32 1.32 14.87
C PRO A 183 -1.19 -0.17 15.25
N TRP A 184 -1.64 -1.07 14.36
CA TRP A 184 -1.59 -2.53 14.55
C TRP A 184 -0.35 -3.20 13.94
N SER A 185 0.53 -2.43 13.31
CA SER A 185 1.72 -2.92 12.59
C SER A 185 2.75 -1.79 12.53
N TYR A 186 3.47 -1.61 13.65
CA TYR A 186 4.46 -0.54 13.82
C TYR A 186 5.60 -0.96 14.76
N ASP A 187 6.10 -2.18 14.58
CA ASP A 187 7.25 -2.68 15.33
C ASP A 187 8.57 -1.96 14.94
N LYS A 188 9.66 -2.35 15.59
CA LYS A 188 10.99 -1.76 15.36
C LYS A 188 11.46 -1.90 13.91
N ASN A 189 11.18 -3.02 13.24
CA ASN A 189 11.58 -3.23 11.85
C ASN A 189 10.86 -2.26 10.91
N VAL A 190 9.56 -2.04 11.14
CA VAL A 190 8.77 -1.05 10.40
C VAL A 190 9.28 0.37 10.65
N GLN A 191 9.57 0.71 11.92
CA GLN A 191 10.15 2.02 12.28
C GLN A 191 11.49 2.27 11.58
N ASP A 192 12.38 1.27 11.59
CA ASP A 192 13.70 1.37 10.96
C ASP A 192 13.61 1.49 9.44
N ALA A 193 12.68 0.76 8.81
CA ALA A 193 12.45 0.86 7.37
C ALA A 193 11.92 2.25 6.98
N ILE A 194 11.01 2.83 7.77
CA ILE A 194 10.50 4.20 7.53
C ILE A 194 11.61 5.23 7.72
N ALA A 195 12.43 5.11 8.77
CA ALA A 195 13.55 6.01 9.00
C ALA A 195 14.56 5.95 7.85
N ALA A 196 14.96 4.73 7.45
CA ALA A 196 15.84 4.50 6.31
C ALA A 196 15.30 5.08 5.01
N ALA A 197 14.01 4.90 4.74
CA ALA A 197 13.37 5.47 3.56
C ALA A 197 13.46 7.01 3.55
N GLY A 198 13.29 7.66 4.72
CA GLY A 198 13.45 9.11 4.84
C GLY A 198 14.88 9.58 4.56
N GLU A 199 15.88 8.89 5.11
CA GLU A 199 17.30 9.17 4.86
C GLU A 199 17.69 9.01 3.38
N LEU A 200 17.12 8.01 2.72
CA LEU A 200 17.45 7.63 1.35
C LEU A 200 16.63 8.38 0.29
N GLY A 201 15.66 9.20 0.69
CA GLY A 201 14.73 9.83 -0.24
C GLY A 201 13.84 8.82 -0.96
N VAL A 202 13.21 7.92 -0.21
CA VAL A 202 12.30 6.89 -0.71
C VAL A 202 10.92 7.14 -0.12
N THR A 203 9.90 7.17 -0.97
CA THR A 203 8.52 7.32 -0.49
C THR A 203 7.99 5.99 0.02
N VAL A 204 7.51 5.98 1.27
CA VAL A 204 6.85 4.82 1.85
C VAL A 204 5.38 4.81 1.44
N LEU A 205 4.95 3.77 0.74
CA LEU A 205 3.53 3.47 0.52
C LEU A 205 3.05 2.56 1.66
N ALA A 206 2.38 3.15 2.63
CA ALA A 206 1.97 2.48 3.85
C ALA A 206 0.64 1.73 3.67
N TYR A 207 0.70 0.46 3.27
CA TYR A 207 -0.51 -0.33 3.02
C TYR A 207 -1.20 -0.78 4.31
N ALA A 208 -2.50 -1.03 4.19
CA ALA A 208 -3.41 -1.37 5.29
C ALA A 208 -3.34 -0.41 6.50
N PRO A 209 -3.40 0.93 6.31
CA PRO A 209 -3.28 1.92 7.39
C PRO A 209 -4.34 1.79 8.48
N ILE A 210 -5.46 1.14 8.16
CA ILE A 210 -6.59 0.88 9.07
C ILE A 210 -6.64 -0.59 9.55
N GLY A 211 -5.52 -1.31 9.51
CA GLY A 211 -5.43 -2.71 9.94
C GLY A 211 -6.36 -3.63 9.16
N ARG A 212 -6.45 -3.44 7.83
CA ARG A 212 -7.38 -4.17 6.93
C ARG A 212 -8.85 -4.04 7.34
N GLY A 213 -9.21 -2.94 7.99
CA GLY A 213 -10.55 -2.64 8.48
C GLY A 213 -10.74 -2.91 9.97
N PHE A 214 -9.85 -3.68 10.62
CA PHE A 214 -9.96 -4.02 12.04
C PHE A 214 -9.97 -2.78 12.93
N LEU A 215 -9.09 -1.80 12.67
CA LEU A 215 -8.97 -0.59 13.48
C LEU A 215 -10.18 0.35 13.38
N THR A 216 -11.09 0.10 12.43
CA THR A 216 -12.36 0.84 12.36
C THR A 216 -13.33 0.46 13.48
N GLY A 217 -13.10 -0.66 14.17
CA GLY A 217 -13.98 -1.20 15.21
C GLY A 217 -15.23 -1.89 14.71
N ASN A 218 -15.44 -1.97 13.39
CA ASN A 218 -16.60 -2.59 12.79
C ASN A 218 -16.42 -4.09 12.50
N ILE A 219 -15.24 -4.66 12.75
CA ILE A 219 -14.95 -6.08 12.50
C ILE A 219 -14.74 -6.79 13.84
N THR A 220 -15.63 -7.73 14.15
CA THR A 220 -15.61 -8.53 15.39
C THR A 220 -15.66 -10.03 15.06
N PRO A 221 -15.30 -10.91 16.00
CA PRO A 221 -15.42 -12.36 15.82
C PRO A 221 -16.83 -12.79 15.36
N GLU A 222 -17.86 -12.13 15.87
CA GLU A 222 -19.27 -12.45 15.63
C GLU A 222 -19.74 -12.04 14.24
N ASN A 223 -19.19 -10.96 13.67
CA ASN A 223 -19.63 -10.42 12.38
C ASN A 223 -18.69 -10.72 11.20
N LEU A 224 -17.47 -11.19 11.48
CA LEU A 224 -16.54 -11.58 10.44
C LEU A 224 -16.97 -12.92 9.82
N ASP A 225 -17.39 -12.86 8.56
CA ASP A 225 -17.82 -14.05 7.81
C ASP A 225 -16.80 -15.19 7.90
N ALA A 226 -17.29 -16.41 8.16
CA ALA A 226 -16.45 -17.58 8.38
C ALA A 226 -15.61 -17.97 7.13
N LYS A 227 -16.05 -17.58 5.93
CA LYS A 227 -15.34 -17.79 4.66
C LYS A 227 -14.50 -16.57 4.25
N SER A 228 -14.48 -15.50 5.05
CA SER A 228 -13.65 -14.34 4.79
C SER A 228 -12.18 -14.75 4.72
N LEU A 229 -11.49 -14.32 3.66
CA LEU A 229 -10.05 -14.53 3.51
C LEU A 229 -9.25 -13.94 4.67
N MET A 230 -9.80 -12.96 5.40
CA MET A 230 -9.14 -12.38 6.57
C MET A 230 -8.90 -13.42 7.67
N ARG A 231 -9.75 -14.44 7.77
CA ARG A 231 -9.61 -15.57 8.72
C ARG A 231 -8.33 -16.38 8.50
N MET A 232 -7.62 -16.20 7.37
CA MET A 232 -6.32 -16.82 7.14
C MET A 232 -5.21 -16.20 7.99
N TYR A 233 -5.34 -14.93 8.38
CA TYR A 233 -4.33 -14.21 9.14
C TYR A 233 -4.42 -14.57 10.63
N PRO A 234 -3.30 -14.91 11.29
CA PRO A 234 -3.32 -15.27 12.71
C PRO A 234 -3.95 -14.21 13.62
N ARG A 235 -3.70 -12.91 13.37
CA ARG A 235 -4.31 -11.79 14.12
C ARG A 235 -5.83 -11.61 13.92
N PHE A 236 -6.46 -12.36 13.01
CA PHE A 236 -7.91 -12.40 12.76
C PHE A 236 -8.56 -13.72 13.24
N LYS A 237 -7.86 -14.49 14.07
CA LYS A 237 -8.48 -15.56 14.87
C LYS A 237 -9.23 -14.95 16.05
N ASP A 238 -10.27 -15.64 16.54
CA ASP A 238 -11.21 -15.07 17.51
C ASP A 238 -10.50 -14.59 18.79
N GLU A 239 -9.62 -15.42 19.35
CA GLU A 239 -8.85 -15.09 20.56
C GLU A 239 -7.94 -13.88 20.33
N ALA A 240 -7.28 -13.83 19.17
CA ALA A 240 -6.43 -12.72 18.79
C ALA A 240 -7.24 -11.42 18.61
N MET A 241 -8.40 -11.49 17.98
CA MET A 241 -9.28 -10.32 17.79
C MET A 241 -9.81 -9.77 19.12
N ILE A 242 -10.17 -10.66 20.06
CA ILE A 242 -10.62 -10.27 21.40
C ILE A 242 -9.51 -9.49 22.14
N GLU A 243 -8.28 -10.01 22.11
CA GLU A 243 -7.14 -9.33 22.73
C GLU A 243 -6.79 -8.01 22.01
N ASN A 244 -6.80 -8.04 20.68
CA ASN A 244 -6.51 -6.88 19.83
C ASN A 244 -7.60 -5.81 19.86
N LYS A 245 -8.80 -6.08 20.39
CA LYS A 245 -9.85 -5.05 20.52
C LYS A 245 -9.41 -3.88 21.41
N LYS A 246 -8.48 -4.10 22.35
CA LYS A 246 -7.98 -3.06 23.26
C LYS A 246 -7.36 -1.87 22.53
N ILE A 247 -6.62 -2.10 21.42
CA ILE A 247 -6.09 -0.99 20.61
C ILE A 247 -7.20 -0.24 19.88
N VAL A 248 -8.25 -0.93 19.43
CA VAL A 248 -9.42 -0.32 18.80
C VAL A 248 -10.15 0.58 19.80
N ASP A 249 -10.32 0.14 21.04
CA ASP A 249 -10.98 0.91 22.08
C ASP A 249 -10.21 2.21 22.38
N LYS A 250 -8.87 2.14 22.46
CA LYS A 250 -8.03 3.32 22.67
C LYS A 250 -8.06 4.29 21.48
N ILE A 251 -8.00 3.77 20.25
CA ILE A 251 -8.18 4.56 19.02
C ILE A 251 -9.54 5.25 19.01
N SER A 252 -10.61 4.54 19.39
CA SER A 252 -11.97 5.09 19.42
C SER A 252 -12.12 6.20 20.44
N GLU A 253 -11.49 6.07 21.60
CA GLU A 253 -11.44 7.12 22.63
C GLU A 253 -10.78 8.40 22.08
N ILE A 254 -9.60 8.28 21.47
CA ILE A 254 -8.84 9.42 20.95
C ILE A 254 -9.57 10.07 19.75
N ALA A 255 -10.05 9.26 18.81
CA ALA A 255 -10.80 9.73 17.65
C ALA A 255 -12.08 10.48 18.09
N GLY A 256 -12.79 9.95 19.10
CA GLY A 256 -13.97 10.56 19.69
C GLY A 256 -13.70 11.93 20.31
N LYS A 257 -12.59 12.10 21.06
CA LYS A 257 -12.19 13.40 21.63
C LYS A 257 -12.00 14.48 20.55
N LYS A 258 -11.45 14.09 19.39
CA LYS A 258 -11.18 14.99 18.27
C LYS A 258 -12.36 15.17 17.30
N GLY A 259 -13.39 14.33 17.42
CA GLY A 259 -14.58 14.36 16.55
C GLY A 259 -14.33 13.83 15.13
N ILE A 260 -13.40 12.87 14.99
CA ILE A 260 -13.07 12.21 13.71
C ILE A 260 -13.34 10.71 13.80
N THR A 261 -13.35 10.01 12.67
CA THR A 261 -13.51 8.55 12.68
C THR A 261 -12.21 7.83 13.01
N ASN A 262 -12.30 6.57 13.44
CA ASN A 262 -11.11 5.73 13.67
C ASN A 262 -10.25 5.59 12.41
N ALA A 263 -10.89 5.47 11.23
CA ALA A 263 -10.20 5.37 9.95
C ALA A 263 -9.38 6.64 9.69
N GLN A 264 -10.00 7.80 9.88
CA GLN A 264 -9.35 9.10 9.75
C GLN A 264 -8.18 9.27 10.72
N LEU A 265 -8.36 8.89 12.00
CA LEU A 265 -7.28 8.92 12.99
C LEU A 265 -6.08 8.09 12.54
N CYS A 266 -6.32 6.84 12.13
CA CYS A 266 -5.26 5.92 11.71
C CYS A 266 -4.53 6.41 10.47
N ILE A 267 -5.27 6.85 9.44
CA ILE A 267 -4.70 7.35 8.19
C ILE A 267 -3.87 8.62 8.44
N ALA A 268 -4.40 9.58 9.19
CA ALA A 268 -3.68 10.80 9.55
C ALA A 268 -2.45 10.51 10.40
N TRP A 269 -2.53 9.57 11.34
CA TRP A 269 -1.39 9.16 12.16
C TRP A 269 -0.28 8.53 11.33
N VAL A 270 -0.60 7.59 10.42
CA VAL A 270 0.38 7.01 9.50
C VAL A 270 1.05 8.10 8.65
N ALA A 271 0.26 9.05 8.15
CA ALA A 271 0.80 10.17 7.37
C ALA A 271 1.73 11.07 8.22
N SER A 272 1.48 11.20 9.52
CA SER A 272 2.30 12.02 10.42
C SER A 272 3.65 11.40 10.78
N LEU A 273 3.94 10.17 10.33
CA LEU A 273 5.22 9.50 10.55
C LEU A 273 6.36 10.06 9.68
N GLY A 274 6.04 10.85 8.67
CA GLY A 274 7.02 11.55 7.84
C GLY A 274 6.40 12.17 6.59
N GLU A 275 7.07 13.17 6.03
CA GLU A 275 6.66 13.75 4.74
C GLU A 275 6.74 12.72 3.61
N HIS A 276 7.68 11.78 3.68
CA HIS A 276 7.85 10.68 2.74
C HIS A 276 6.89 9.51 2.94
N VAL A 277 5.97 9.55 3.92
CA VAL A 277 5.03 8.46 4.21
C VAL A 277 3.64 8.78 3.65
N ILE A 278 3.17 7.96 2.70
CA ILE A 278 1.85 8.07 2.07
C ILE A 278 0.99 6.89 2.50
N PRO A 279 -0.06 7.10 3.32
CA PRO A 279 -1.02 6.04 3.65
C PRO A 279 -1.70 5.52 2.38
N LEU A 280 -1.87 4.20 2.29
CA LEU A 280 -2.48 3.52 1.15
C LEU A 280 -3.76 2.76 1.58
N PRO A 281 -4.84 3.47 1.94
CA PRO A 281 -6.16 2.86 2.15
C PRO A 281 -6.77 2.43 0.81
N GLY A 282 -7.75 1.52 0.87
CA GLY A 282 -8.50 1.07 -0.31
C GLY A 282 -9.96 0.83 0.02
N SER A 283 -10.85 1.13 -0.93
CA SER A 283 -12.30 0.95 -0.77
C SER A 283 -12.98 0.88 -2.14
N SER A 284 -14.03 0.06 -2.27
CA SER A 284 -14.97 0.11 -3.39
C SER A 284 -16.13 1.09 -3.14
N ASN A 285 -16.34 1.51 -1.90
CA ASN A 285 -17.37 2.48 -1.53
C ASN A 285 -16.83 3.91 -1.66
N VAL A 286 -17.53 4.73 -2.45
CA VAL A 286 -17.17 6.13 -2.74
C VAL A 286 -17.10 6.98 -1.48
N ASP A 287 -18.08 6.90 -0.59
CA ASP A 287 -18.11 7.72 0.63
C ASP A 287 -16.92 7.41 1.55
N ARG A 288 -16.54 6.13 1.64
CA ARG A 288 -15.33 5.71 2.37
C ARG A 288 -14.05 6.17 1.69
N THR A 289 -14.01 6.20 0.36
CA THR A 289 -12.88 6.80 -0.37
C THR A 289 -12.76 8.29 -0.07
N MET A 290 -13.87 9.04 -0.11
CA MET A 290 -13.87 10.47 0.25
C MET A 290 -13.48 10.70 1.71
N GLU A 291 -13.99 9.87 2.64
CA GLU A 291 -13.63 9.91 4.07
C GLU A 291 -12.13 9.69 4.28
N ASN A 292 -11.56 8.68 3.61
CA ASN A 292 -10.13 8.38 3.67
C ASN A 292 -9.32 9.57 3.19
N PHE A 293 -9.68 10.17 2.05
CA PHE A 293 -8.97 11.30 1.48
C PHE A 293 -9.07 12.57 2.34
N ALA A 294 -10.20 12.79 3.01
CA ALA A 294 -10.37 13.90 3.95
C ALA A 294 -9.47 13.83 5.19
N SER A 295 -8.77 12.71 5.42
CA SER A 295 -7.79 12.57 6.51
C SER A 295 -6.57 13.48 6.33
N ASP A 296 -6.33 13.96 5.11
CA ASP A 296 -5.23 14.87 4.77
C ASP A 296 -5.29 16.21 5.53
N LYS A 297 -6.50 16.65 5.88
CA LYS A 297 -6.80 17.88 6.62
C LYS A 297 -6.60 17.75 8.12
N ILE A 298 -6.36 16.54 8.62
CA ILE A 298 -6.23 16.29 10.06
C ILE A 298 -4.78 16.52 10.47
N THR A 299 -4.60 17.39 11.45
CA THR A 299 -3.33 17.61 12.13
C THR A 299 -3.49 17.31 13.62
N PHE A 300 -2.41 16.85 14.23
CA PHE A 300 -2.35 16.56 15.66
C PHE A 300 -1.58 17.64 16.39
N THR A 301 -2.06 18.07 17.55
CA THR A 301 -1.19 18.80 18.49
C THR A 301 -0.08 17.88 19.00
N PRO A 302 1.02 18.42 19.56
CA PRO A 302 2.06 17.59 20.18
C PRO A 302 1.51 16.62 21.23
N GLU A 303 0.52 17.04 22.02
CA GLU A 303 -0.12 16.25 23.06
C GLU A 303 -0.99 15.13 22.47
N GLU A 304 -1.81 15.44 21.46
CA GLU A 304 -2.60 14.43 20.75
C GLU A 304 -1.70 13.40 20.08
N LYS A 305 -0.63 13.85 19.40
CA LYS A 305 0.33 12.96 18.75
C LYS A 305 1.00 12.05 19.77
N LYS A 306 1.42 12.59 20.91
CA LYS A 306 2.00 11.83 22.00
C LYS A 306 1.02 10.79 22.58
N GLU A 307 -0.25 11.16 22.79
CA GLU A 307 -1.26 10.20 23.27
C GLU A 307 -1.42 9.02 22.31
N ILE A 308 -1.45 9.28 21.00
CA ILE A 308 -1.55 8.22 19.99
C ILE A 308 -0.28 7.37 19.97
N ASP A 309 0.91 7.98 20.00
CA ASP A 309 2.18 7.26 19.97
C ASP A 309 2.37 6.36 21.19
N ASP A 310 2.03 6.84 22.38
CA ASP A 310 2.08 6.05 23.62
C ASP A 310 1.09 4.88 23.56
N ALA A 311 -0.10 5.09 22.97
CA ALA A 311 -1.08 4.02 22.77
C ALA A 311 -0.60 2.95 21.80
N VAL A 312 0.04 3.33 20.70
CA VAL A 312 0.62 2.41 19.72
C VAL A 312 1.79 1.64 20.32
N ALA A 313 2.72 2.33 21.00
CA ALA A 313 3.93 1.73 21.55
C ALA A 313 3.67 0.77 22.71
N SER A 314 2.62 1.01 23.51
CA SER A 314 2.26 0.15 24.64
C SER A 314 1.49 -1.10 24.26
N PHE A 315 0.97 -1.18 23.02
CA PHE A 315 0.12 -2.27 22.60
C PHE A 315 0.91 -3.45 22.01
N GLN A 316 0.79 -4.62 22.63
CA GLN A 316 1.32 -5.87 22.08
C GLN A 316 0.26 -6.57 21.24
N VAL A 317 0.50 -6.65 19.93
CA VAL A 317 -0.39 -7.35 18.99
C VAL A 317 -0.33 -8.86 19.21
N VAL A 318 -1.51 -9.49 19.27
CA VAL A 318 -1.64 -10.95 19.32
C VAL A 318 -1.85 -11.50 17.92
N GLY A 319 -1.02 -12.46 17.53
CA GLY A 319 -1.04 -13.10 16.22
C GLY A 319 -0.26 -12.34 15.15
N GLU A 320 0.40 -13.08 14.27
CA GLU A 320 1.19 -12.55 13.16
C GLU A 320 0.36 -11.87 12.04
N ARG A 321 1.04 -11.03 11.25
CA ARG A 321 0.45 -10.32 10.11
C ARG A 321 0.03 -11.25 8.98
N TYR A 322 0.76 -12.33 8.79
CA TYR A 322 0.54 -13.38 7.79
C TYR A 322 0.76 -14.78 8.39
N PRO A 323 0.28 -15.85 7.73
CA PRO A 323 0.71 -17.21 8.06
C PRO A 323 2.23 -17.35 7.97
N GLU A 324 2.81 -18.30 8.73
CA GLU A 324 4.25 -18.54 8.82
C GLU A 324 4.95 -18.64 7.45
N THR A 325 4.34 -19.39 6.52
CA THR A 325 4.89 -19.58 5.15
C THR A 325 4.98 -18.29 4.33
N GLN A 326 4.22 -17.26 4.69
CA GLN A 326 4.26 -15.94 4.05
C GLN A 326 5.08 -14.93 4.85
N MET A 327 5.16 -15.09 6.17
CA MET A 327 6.04 -14.27 7.02
C MET A 327 7.51 -14.42 6.62
N ALA A 328 7.90 -15.55 6.04
CA ALA A 328 9.23 -15.77 5.46
C ALA A 328 9.61 -14.81 4.32
N PHE A 329 8.69 -13.97 3.81
CA PHE A 329 8.95 -13.00 2.73
C PHE A 329 8.64 -11.54 3.14
N VAL A 330 8.40 -11.30 4.43
CA VAL A 330 7.94 -10.02 4.97
C VAL A 330 9.10 -9.33 5.69
N MET A 331 9.29 -8.03 5.43
CA MET A 331 10.40 -7.22 5.97
C MET A 331 11.79 -7.84 5.75
N LYS A 332 12.06 -8.32 4.52
CA LYS A 332 13.34 -8.93 4.11
C LYS A 332 14.49 -7.93 4.05
#